data_AF-A0A929SS60-F1
#
_entry.id   AF-A0A929SS60-F1
#
_cell.length_a   1.000
_cell.length_b   1.000
_cell.length_c   1.000
_cell.angle_alpha   90.00
_cell.angle_beta   90.00
_cell.angle_gamma   90.00
#
_symmetry.space_group_name_H-M   'P 1'
#
loop_
_entity.id
_entity.type
_entity.pdbx_description
1 polymer ?
#
loop_
_entity_poly.entity_id
_entity_poly.type
_entity_poly.pdbx_seq_one_letter_code
_entity_poly.pdbx_strand_id
1 'polypeptide(L)'
;MRDIVQLDELTINQIAAGEVIERPSSVVKELVENSIDAGSKNITVEVVKGGIESITIIDDGHGIKKDDVEIAFERHATSKIRSAKDIESIRTMGFRGEALASVAAIARVTMITKTDEDELRNKDCNRSWKYYI
;
A
#
# COMPACT_ATOMS: atom_id res chain seq x y z
N MET A 1 3.18 -38.26 -13.62
CA MET A 1 2.16 -37.54 -12.81
C MET A 1 2.87 -37.09 -11.54
N ARG A 2 2.66 -35.86 -11.07
CA ARG A 2 3.27 -35.42 -9.79
C ARG A 2 2.33 -35.77 -8.65
N ASP A 3 2.91 -36.11 -7.50
CA ASP A 3 2.14 -36.38 -6.28
C ASP A 3 1.48 -35.08 -5.77
N ILE A 4 0.31 -35.24 -5.15
CA ILE A 4 -0.39 -34.12 -4.51
C ILE A 4 0.37 -33.79 -3.21
N VAL A 5 0.85 -32.56 -3.10
CA VAL A 5 1.61 -32.07 -1.94
C VAL A 5 1.04 -30.75 -1.44
N GLN A 6 1.10 -30.52 -0.13
CA GLN A 6 0.75 -29.24 0.47
C GLN A 6 1.84 -28.21 0.16
N LEU A 7 1.43 -27.02 -0.29
CA LEU A 7 2.35 -25.92 -0.59
C LEU A 7 2.89 -25.29 0.68
N ASP A 8 4.13 -24.81 0.62
CA ASP A 8 4.72 -24.01 1.68
C ASP A 8 4.14 -22.59 1.71
N GLU A 9 4.31 -21.90 2.83
CA GLU A 9 3.70 -20.59 3.09
C GLU A 9 4.20 -19.50 2.12
N LEU A 10 5.45 -19.57 1.67
CA LEU A 10 6.00 -18.64 0.68
C LEU A 10 5.27 -18.82 -0.66
N THR A 11 5.11 -20.07 -1.11
CA THR A 11 4.40 -20.40 -2.35
C THR A 11 2.92 -20.02 -2.26
N ILE A 12 2.25 -20.27 -1.13
CA ILE A 12 0.86 -19.84 -0.90
C ILE A 12 0.75 -18.31 -1.00
N ASN A 13 1.65 -17.57 -0.38
CA ASN A 13 1.66 -16.11 -0.41
C ASN A 13 1.96 -15.57 -1.82
N GLN A 14 2.83 -16.22 -2.59
CA GLN A 14 3.11 -15.85 -3.98
C GLN A 14 1.92 -16.08 -4.91
N ILE A 15 1.19 -17.19 -4.73
CA ILE A 15 -0.02 -17.48 -5.50
C ILE A 15 -1.13 -16.47 -5.14
N ALA A 16 -1.38 -16.27 -3.85
CA ALA A 16 -2.38 -15.32 -3.37
C ALA A 16 -2.09 -13.88 -3.82
N ALA A 17 -0.81 -13.47 -3.82
CA ALA A 17 -0.42 -12.15 -4.32
C ALA A 17 -0.60 -12.02 -5.84
N GLY A 18 -0.38 -13.11 -6.60
CA GLY A 18 -0.66 -13.16 -8.04
C GLY A 18 -2.15 -13.08 -8.40
N GLU A 19 -3.04 -13.58 -7.53
CA GLU A 19 -4.51 -13.48 -7.72
C GLU A 19 -5.06 -12.09 -7.35
N VAL A 20 -4.45 -11.40 -6.37
CA VAL A 20 -4.86 -10.04 -5.95
C VAL A 20 -4.23 -8.96 -6.82
N ILE A 21 -2.99 -9.17 -7.31
CA ILE A 21 -2.26 -8.24 -8.18
C ILE A 21 -1.72 -9.02 -9.40
N GLU A 22 -2.59 -9.29 -10.36
CA GLU A 22 -2.19 -9.97 -11.62
C GLU A 22 -1.29 -9.11 -12.51
N ARG A 23 -1.40 -7.78 -12.42
CA ARG A 23 -0.81 -6.83 -13.38
C ARG A 23 -0.31 -5.57 -12.66
N PRO A 24 0.75 -4.91 -13.19
CA PRO A 24 1.22 -3.62 -12.66
C PRO A 24 0.10 -2.57 -12.54
N SER A 25 -0.90 -2.60 -13.42
CA SER A 25 -2.08 -1.72 -13.35
C SER A 25 -2.90 -1.89 -12.07
N SER A 26 -2.95 -3.11 -11.50
CA SER A 26 -3.66 -3.36 -10.25
C SER A 26 -2.94 -2.71 -9.07
N VAL A 27 -1.59 -2.72 -9.05
CA VAL A 27 -0.81 -1.97 -8.06
C VAL A 27 -1.14 -0.48 -8.14
N VAL A 28 -1.11 0.08 -9.36
CA VAL A 28 -1.43 1.50 -9.57
C VAL A 28 -2.84 1.81 -9.06
N LYS A 29 -3.84 1.00 -9.41
CA LYS A 29 -5.23 1.18 -8.97
C LYS A 29 -5.32 1.26 -7.44
N GLU A 30 -4.80 0.26 -6.73
CA GLU A 30 -4.92 0.18 -5.27
C GLU A 30 -4.19 1.33 -4.56
N LEU A 31 -3.00 1.71 -5.04
CA LEU A 31 -2.24 2.82 -4.45
C LEU A 31 -2.92 4.18 -4.73
N VAL A 32 -3.47 4.39 -5.92
CA VAL A 32 -4.23 5.61 -6.24
C VAL A 32 -5.53 5.68 -5.42
N GLU A 33 -6.23 4.57 -5.23
CA GLU A 33 -7.41 4.50 -4.36
C GLU A 33 -7.06 4.86 -2.91
N ASN A 34 -5.88 4.43 -2.42
CA ASN A 34 -5.39 4.84 -1.11
C ASN A 34 -5.10 6.35 -1.03
N SER A 35 -4.50 6.95 -2.06
CA SER A 35 -4.32 8.40 -2.12
C SER A 35 -5.66 9.15 -2.09
N ILE A 36 -6.65 8.69 -2.86
CA ILE A 36 -7.99 9.31 -2.86
C ILE A 36 -8.66 9.18 -1.49
N ASP A 37 -8.58 8.00 -0.86
CA ASP A 37 -9.09 7.78 0.49
C ASP A 37 -8.36 8.64 1.53
N ALA A 38 -7.09 9.03 1.26
CA ALA A 38 -6.34 9.98 2.08
C ALA A 38 -6.71 11.45 1.86
N GLY A 39 -7.67 11.73 0.98
CA GLY A 39 -8.18 13.08 0.69
C GLY A 39 -7.28 13.90 -0.24
N SER A 40 -6.35 13.25 -0.97
CA SER A 40 -5.45 13.93 -1.89
C SER A 40 -6.20 14.63 -3.02
N LYS A 41 -5.76 15.83 -3.39
CA LYS A 41 -6.29 16.61 -4.52
C LYS A 41 -5.39 16.49 -5.75
N ASN A 42 -4.11 16.24 -5.54
CA ASN A 42 -3.11 16.08 -6.58
C ASN A 42 -2.45 14.72 -6.40
N ILE A 43 -2.51 13.89 -7.43
CA ILE A 43 -1.89 12.56 -7.45
C ILE A 43 -1.05 12.47 -8.73
N THR A 44 0.25 12.26 -8.56
CA THR A 44 1.18 12.01 -9.66
C THR A 44 1.51 10.52 -9.70
N VAL A 45 1.42 9.94 -10.90
CA VAL A 45 1.71 8.53 -11.14
C VAL A 45 2.85 8.44 -12.16
N GLU A 46 3.97 7.88 -11.74
CA GLU A 46 5.11 7.60 -12.61
C GLU A 46 5.26 6.09 -12.80
N VAL A 47 5.36 5.65 -14.05
CA VAL A 47 5.45 4.24 -14.43
C VAL A 47 6.63 4.05 -15.38
N VAL A 48 7.58 3.18 -15.00
CA VAL A 48 8.76 2.88 -15.82
C VAL A 48 8.66 1.45 -16.35
N LYS A 49 8.91 1.29 -17.67
CA LYS A 49 8.80 0.00 -18.40
C LYS A 49 7.49 -0.75 -18.10
N GLY A 50 6.36 -0.05 -18.17
CA GLY A 50 5.05 -0.64 -17.93
C GLY A 50 4.79 -1.07 -16.48
N GLY A 51 5.60 -0.59 -15.53
CA GLY A 51 5.47 -0.86 -14.10
C GLY A 51 6.22 -2.11 -13.64
N ILE A 52 6.94 -2.77 -14.55
CA ILE A 52 7.82 -3.91 -14.22
C ILE A 52 9.11 -3.42 -13.56
N GLU A 53 9.62 -2.25 -13.97
CA GLU A 53 10.82 -1.67 -13.36
C GLU A 53 10.48 -0.86 -12.11
N SER A 54 9.53 0.07 -12.21
CA SER A 54 9.06 0.82 -11.05
C SER A 54 7.68 1.43 -11.27
N ILE A 55 6.99 1.63 -10.15
CA ILE A 55 5.76 2.41 -10.02
C ILE A 55 5.98 3.36 -8.84
N THR A 56 5.79 4.66 -9.06
CA THR A 56 5.83 5.68 -8.02
C THR A 56 4.51 6.43 -7.98
N ILE A 57 3.90 6.50 -6.81
CA ILE A 57 2.69 7.29 -6.55
C ILE A 57 3.06 8.39 -5.56
N ILE A 58 2.78 9.63 -5.93
CA ILE A 58 3.03 10.82 -5.11
C ILE A 58 1.70 11.54 -4.94
N ASP A 59 1.29 11.78 -3.70
CA ASP A 59 0.06 12.47 -3.41
C ASP A 59 0.23 13.52 -2.30
N ASP A 60 -0.74 14.43 -2.20
CA ASP A 60 -0.81 15.50 -1.20
C ASP A 60 -1.89 15.23 -0.13
N GLY A 61 -2.12 13.96 0.19
CA GLY A 61 -3.09 13.53 1.20
C GLY A 61 -2.58 13.75 2.62
N HIS A 62 -3.37 13.30 3.60
CA HIS A 62 -3.07 13.51 5.02
C HIS A 62 -1.84 12.72 5.55
N GLY A 63 -1.29 11.81 4.76
CA GLY A 63 -0.15 10.96 5.13
C GLY A 63 -0.45 9.90 6.20
N ILE A 64 0.58 9.15 6.60
CA ILE A 64 0.50 8.11 7.63
C ILE A 64 1.37 8.53 8.80
N LYS A 65 0.86 8.39 10.04
CA LYS A 65 1.63 8.69 11.25
C LYS A 65 2.83 7.75 11.33
N LYS A 66 3.96 8.26 11.82
CA LYS A 66 5.21 7.48 11.90
C LYS A 66 5.03 6.11 12.57
N ASP A 67 4.31 6.08 13.69
CA ASP A 67 4.11 4.86 14.48
C ASP A 67 3.13 3.88 13.80
N ASP A 68 2.34 4.36 12.84
CA ASP A 68 1.39 3.55 12.06
C ASP A 68 2.03 3.00 10.75
N VAL A 69 3.24 3.43 10.38
CA VAL A 69 3.85 3.02 9.10
C VAL A 69 4.11 1.51 9.08
N GLU A 70 4.64 0.94 10.16
CA GLU A 70 4.97 -0.49 10.21
C GLU A 70 3.70 -1.35 10.14
N ILE A 71 2.69 -1.01 10.95
CA ILE A 71 1.41 -1.75 10.97
C ILE A 71 0.61 -1.58 9.67
N ALA A 72 0.79 -0.48 8.92
CA ALA A 72 0.12 -0.29 7.62
C ALA A 72 0.52 -1.34 6.57
N PHE A 73 1.64 -2.03 6.76
CA PHE A 73 2.08 -3.14 5.90
C PHE A 73 1.66 -4.52 6.41
N GLU A 74 1.01 -4.62 7.57
CA GLU A 74 0.45 -5.87 8.06
C GLU A 74 -0.89 -6.19 7.38
N ARG A 75 -1.22 -7.49 7.27
CA ARG A 75 -2.51 -7.92 6.75
C ARG A 75 -3.62 -7.57 7.74
N HIS A 76 -4.77 -7.14 7.21
CA HIS A 76 -5.96 -6.79 7.98
C HIS A 76 -5.80 -5.55 8.88
N ALA A 77 -4.76 -4.74 8.63
CA ALA A 77 -4.57 -3.46 9.29
C ALA A 77 -5.18 -2.34 8.44
N THR A 78 -6.15 -1.60 8.99
CA THR A 78 -6.78 -0.48 8.28
C THR A 78 -7.26 0.62 9.22
N SER A 79 -7.19 1.87 8.77
CA SER A 79 -7.79 3.02 9.44
C SER A 79 -9.27 3.24 9.08
N LYS A 80 -9.80 2.52 8.08
CA LYS A 80 -11.06 2.86 7.39
C LYS A 80 -12.31 2.21 8.01
N ILE A 81 -12.15 1.10 8.74
CA ILE A 81 -13.21 0.43 9.48
C ILE A 81 -12.72 -0.01 10.87
N ARG A 82 -13.64 -0.15 11.82
CA ARG A 82 -13.38 -0.63 13.19
C ARG A 82 -14.28 -1.80 13.60
N SER A 83 -15.43 -1.95 12.94
CA SER A 83 -16.41 -2.98 13.26
C SER A 83 -17.16 -3.47 12.02
N ALA A 84 -17.82 -4.62 12.14
CA ALA A 84 -18.64 -5.18 11.07
C ALA A 84 -19.79 -4.24 10.63
N LYS A 85 -20.27 -3.36 11.52
CA LYS A 85 -21.31 -2.37 11.18
C LYS A 85 -20.81 -1.29 10.24
N ASP A 86 -19.51 -0.98 10.28
CA ASP A 86 -18.93 0.05 9.42
C ASP A 86 -18.95 -0.39 7.95
N ILE A 87 -18.97 -1.71 7.69
CA ILE A 87 -19.02 -2.32 6.35
C ILE A 87 -20.25 -1.84 5.56
N GLU A 88 -21.39 -1.68 6.22
CA GLU A 88 -22.63 -1.24 5.59
C GLU A 88 -22.63 0.26 5.22
N SER A 89 -21.65 1.02 5.72
CA SER A 89 -21.57 2.48 5.60
C SER A 89 -20.32 2.98 4.86
N ILE A 90 -19.56 2.06 4.23
CA ILE A 90 -18.28 2.37 3.60
C ILE A 90 -18.45 3.40 2.49
N ARG A 91 -17.65 4.46 2.58
CA ARG A 91 -17.50 5.51 1.55
C ARG A 91 -16.11 5.57 0.94
N THR A 92 -15.20 4.70 1.37
CA THR A 92 -13.81 4.61 0.90
C THR A 92 -13.68 3.55 -0.19
N MET A 93 -12.71 3.69 -1.08
CA MET A 93 -12.51 2.77 -2.19
C MET A 93 -11.85 1.44 -1.77
N GLY A 94 -11.00 1.47 -0.75
CA GLY A 94 -10.47 0.27 -0.09
C GLY A 94 -10.89 0.18 1.38
N PHE A 95 -10.95 -1.02 1.96
CA PHE A 95 -11.21 -1.20 3.41
C PHE A 95 -10.67 -2.50 4.01
N ARG A 96 -10.11 -3.40 3.21
CA ARG A 96 -9.65 -4.72 3.67
C ARG A 96 -8.33 -4.68 4.45
N GLY A 97 -7.55 -3.62 4.30
CA GLY A 97 -6.22 -3.53 4.92
C GLY A 97 -5.21 -4.50 4.32
N GLU A 98 -5.29 -4.75 3.01
CA GLU A 98 -4.46 -5.76 2.33
C GLU A 98 -3.59 -5.20 1.21
N ALA A 99 -3.87 -3.99 0.71
CA ALA A 99 -3.20 -3.44 -0.46
C ALA A 99 -1.68 -3.30 -0.27
N LEU A 100 -1.23 -2.59 0.77
CA LEU A 100 0.19 -2.36 1.03
C LEU A 100 0.93 -3.66 1.38
N ALA A 101 0.32 -4.53 2.19
CA ALA A 101 0.85 -5.84 2.51
C ALA A 101 1.02 -6.72 1.25
N SER A 102 0.05 -6.68 0.33
CA SER A 102 0.09 -7.46 -0.91
C SER A 102 1.16 -6.94 -1.87
N VAL A 103 1.34 -5.61 -1.96
CA VAL A 103 2.41 -5.01 -2.76
C VAL A 103 3.79 -5.34 -2.19
N ALA A 104 3.97 -5.24 -0.88
CA ALA A 104 5.23 -5.57 -0.21
C ALA A 104 5.61 -7.05 -0.35
N ALA A 105 4.64 -7.95 -0.49
CA ALA A 105 4.90 -9.37 -0.69
C ALA A 105 5.55 -9.70 -2.05
N ILE A 106 5.46 -8.82 -3.05
CA ILE A 106 5.92 -9.08 -4.43
C ILE A 106 6.89 -8.05 -4.97
N ALA A 107 7.14 -6.96 -4.25
CA ALA A 107 8.00 -5.87 -4.69
C ALA A 107 8.77 -5.25 -3.52
N ARG A 108 9.94 -4.70 -3.81
CA ARG A 108 10.65 -3.85 -2.86
C ARG A 108 9.91 -2.52 -2.75
N VAL A 109 9.39 -2.21 -1.58
CA VAL A 109 8.65 -0.96 -1.36
C VAL A 109 9.56 0.09 -0.73
N THR A 110 9.24 1.35 -0.93
CA THR A 110 9.78 2.47 -0.17
C THR A 110 8.66 3.46 0.05
N MET A 111 8.35 3.79 1.30
CA MET A 111 7.29 4.72 1.65
C MET A 111 7.89 5.96 2.30
N ILE A 112 7.60 7.11 1.71
CA ILE A 112 7.90 8.42 2.28
C ILE A 112 6.57 9.08 2.56
N THR A 113 6.32 9.41 3.83
CA THR A 113 5.04 9.98 4.26
C THR A 113 5.28 11.00 5.36
N LYS A 114 4.35 11.94 5.48
CA LYS A 114 4.37 13.00 6.46
C LYS A 114 2.93 13.41 6.77
N THR A 115 2.64 13.67 8.03
CA THR A 115 1.37 14.23 8.50
C THR A 115 1.51 15.74 8.80
N ASP A 116 0.38 16.45 8.87
CA ASP A 116 0.37 17.88 9.25
C ASP A 116 0.85 18.12 10.69
N GLU A 117 0.68 17.12 11.57
CA GLU A 117 1.10 17.16 12.98
C GLU A 117 2.62 16.98 13.15
N ASP A 118 3.34 16.53 12.11
CA ASP A 118 4.79 16.42 12.17
C ASP A 118 5.43 17.82 12.19
N GLU A 119 6.00 18.20 13.35
CA GLU A 119 6.58 19.52 13.58
C GLU A 119 7.57 19.96 12.47
N LEU A 120 7.53 21.26 12.21
CA LEU A 120 7.87 21.95 10.96
C LEU A 120 9.26 21.72 10.34
N ARG A 121 9.21 21.63 9.00
CA ARG A 121 9.97 22.43 8.01
C ARG A 121 11.38 22.86 8.45
N ASN A 122 12.37 22.01 8.21
CA ASN A 122 13.70 22.49 7.87
C ASN A 122 13.99 22.22 6.41
N LYS A 123 14.74 23.11 5.76
CA LYS A 123 15.15 23.07 4.35
C LYS A 123 15.98 21.83 3.95
N ASP A 124 16.09 20.87 4.87
CA ASP A 124 16.77 19.57 4.76
C ASP A 124 15.78 18.39 4.85
N CYS A 125 14.50 18.59 4.50
CA CYS A 125 13.45 17.55 4.58
C CYS A 125 13.59 16.47 3.49
N ASN A 126 14.82 16.04 3.23
CA ASN A 126 15.18 14.87 2.45
C ASN A 126 15.33 13.65 3.38
N ARG A 127 14.52 13.55 4.44
CA ARG A 127 14.44 12.32 5.24
C ARG A 127 13.51 11.35 4.52
N SER A 128 14.03 10.74 3.46
CA SER A 128 13.42 9.54 2.88
C SER A 128 13.57 8.42 3.91
N TRP A 129 12.50 8.03 4.57
CA TRP A 129 12.50 6.81 5.34
C TRP A 129 12.39 5.65 4.34
N LYS A 130 13.53 5.05 4.00
CA LYS A 130 13.55 3.87 3.14
C LYS A 130 13.28 2.66 4.01
N TYR A 131 12.00 2.31 4.14
CA TYR A 131 11.63 0.99 4.63
C TYR A 131 11.86 0.01 3.50
N TYR A 132 12.91 -0.80 3.60
CA TYR A 132 13.08 -1.99 2.76
C TYR A 132 12.24 -3.09 3.42
N ILE A 133 11.05 -3.32 2.88
CA ILE A 133 10.28 -4.53 3.15
C ILE A 133 10.46 -5.44 1.94
#